data_AF-A0A9N7TLU6-F1
#
_entry.id   AF-A0A9N7TLU6-F1
#
_cell.length_a   1.000
_cell.length_b   1.000
_cell.length_c   1.000
_cell.angle_alpha   90.00
_cell.angle_beta   90.00
_cell.angle_gamma   90.00
#
_symmetry.space_group_name_H-M   'P 1'
#
loop_
_entity.id
_entity.type
_entity.pdbx_description
1 polymer ?
#
loop_
_entity_poly.entity_id
_entity_poly.type
_entity_poly.pdbx_seq_one_letter_code
_entity_poly.pdbx_strand_id
1 'polypeptide(L)'
;MSGVRTILSSIAMVTFLGVGFGAWSVIAPGEERRKELLKNLPESNPVRMEETRRRNALVMQALKEAAETNDNIAREMPATWK
;
A
#
# COMPACT_ATOMS: atom_id res chain seq x y z
N MET A 1 -15.54 38.15 29.22
CA MET A 1 -14.25 37.64 28.67
C MET A 1 -14.40 36.46 27.69
N SER A 2 -15.61 36.01 27.30
CA SER A 2 -15.74 34.85 26.40
C SER A 2 -15.62 35.18 24.90
N GLY A 3 -16.21 36.29 24.44
CA GLY A 3 -16.26 36.62 23.00
C GLY A 3 -14.90 36.82 22.33
N VAL A 4 -13.97 37.52 22.99
CA VAL A 4 -12.62 37.76 22.46
C VAL A 4 -11.84 36.44 22.35
N ARG A 5 -11.96 35.56 23.35
CA ARG A 5 -11.34 34.23 23.31
C ARG A 5 -11.89 33.39 22.15
N THR A 6 -13.21 33.42 21.93
CA THR A 6 -13.84 32.70 20.82
C THR A 6 -13.37 33.21 19.46
N ILE A 7 -13.28 34.53 19.27
CA ILE A 7 -12.77 35.11 18.02
C ILE A 7 -11.32 34.68 17.79
N LEU A 8 -10.48 34.78 18.81
CA LEU A 8 -9.07 34.40 18.71
C LEU A 8 -8.90 32.91 18.35
N SER A 9 -9.67 32.03 18.98
CA SER A 9 -9.63 30.59 18.69
C SER A 9 -10.11 30.27 17.28
N SER A 10 -11.15 30.97 16.77
CA SER A 10 -11.66 30.75 15.43
C SER A 10 -10.64 31.17 14.37
N ILE A 11 -9.96 32.30 14.56
CA ILE A 11 -8.89 32.74 13.66
C ILE A 11 -7.75 31.73 13.65
N ALA A 12 -7.30 31.30 14.84
CA ALA A 12 -6.23 30.32 14.96
C ALA A 12 -6.58 29.00 14.25
N MET A 13 -7.82 28.54 14.36
CA MET A 13 -8.31 27.33 13.68
C MET A 13 -8.28 27.48 12.16
N VAL A 14 -8.79 28.59 11.63
CA VAL A 14 -8.79 28.85 10.18
C VAL A 14 -7.36 28.95 9.64
N THR A 15 -6.46 29.62 10.35
CA THR A 15 -5.05 29.71 9.96
C THR A 15 -4.40 28.34 9.94
N PHE A 16 -4.64 27.50 10.96
CA PHE A 16 -4.07 26.16 11.01
C PHE A 16 -4.57 25.25 9.88
N LEU A 17 -5.87 25.31 9.59
CA LEU A 17 -6.47 24.57 8.47
C LEU A 17 -5.93 25.07 7.12
N GLY A 18 -5.78 26.37 6.94
CA GLY A 18 -5.20 26.96 5.72
C GLY A 18 -3.75 26.54 5.49
N VAL A 19 -2.93 26.57 6.54
CA VAL A 19 -1.53 26.11 6.47
C VAL A 19 -1.46 24.61 6.20
N GLY A 20 -2.26 23.80 6.88
CA GLY A 20 -2.32 22.36 6.66
C GLY A 20 -2.74 22.00 5.23
N PHE A 21 -3.76 22.67 4.71
CA PHE A 21 -4.23 22.48 3.33
C PHE A 21 -3.20 22.93 2.30
N GLY A 22 -2.53 24.07 2.52
CA GLY A 22 -1.45 24.56 1.66
C GLY A 22 -0.23 23.63 1.66
N ALA A 23 0.17 23.11 2.83
CA ALA A 23 1.25 22.13 2.92
C ALA A 23 0.86 20.82 2.21
N TRP A 24 -0.38 20.37 2.37
CA TRP A 24 -0.89 19.18 1.69
C TRP A 24 -0.94 19.36 0.17
N SER A 25 -1.33 20.52 -0.35
CA SER A 25 -1.40 20.75 -1.81
C SER A 25 -0.02 20.77 -2.47
N VAL A 26 1.03 21.16 -1.75
CA VAL A 26 2.42 21.12 -2.24
C VAL A 26 3.01 19.71 -2.21
N ILE A 27 2.66 18.91 -1.20
CA ILE A 27 3.19 17.54 -1.03
C ILE A 27 2.39 16.51 -1.82
N ALA A 28 1.07 16.70 -1.91
CA ALA A 28 0.19 15.78 -2.62
C ALA A 28 0.65 15.73 -4.09
N PRO A 29 1.11 14.56 -4.58
CA PRO A 29 1.49 14.42 -5.97
C PRO A 29 0.25 14.71 -6.81
N GLY A 30 0.30 15.80 -7.58
CA GLY A 30 -0.80 16.22 -8.45
C GLY A 30 -1.30 15.07 -9.31
N GLU A 31 -2.55 15.13 -9.77
CA GLU A 31 -3.19 14.06 -10.53
C GLU A 31 -2.35 13.56 -11.72
N GLU A 32 -1.50 14.42 -12.29
CA GLU A 32 -0.54 14.09 -13.34
C GLU A 32 0.53 13.10 -12.87
N ARG A 33 1.17 13.33 -11.71
CA ARG A 33 2.12 12.40 -11.09
C ARG A 33 1.44 11.09 -10.70
N ARG A 34 0.18 11.14 -10.24
CA ARG A 34 -0.61 9.93 -9.96
C ARG A 34 -0.87 9.13 -11.26
N LYS A 35 -1.22 9.81 -12.36
CA LYS A 35 -1.40 9.18 -13.68
C LYS A 35 -0.08 8.62 -14.23
N GLU A 36 1.04 9.28 -13.97
CA GLU A 36 2.37 8.82 -14.38
C GLU A 36 2.86 7.62 -13.55
N LEU A 37 2.58 7.60 -12.24
CA LEU A 37 2.79 6.44 -11.38
C LEU A 37 1.90 5.25 -11.81
N LEU A 38 0.65 5.52 -12.19
CA LEU A 38 -0.27 4.51 -12.75
C LEU A 38 0.21 3.91 -14.07
N LYS A 39 0.89 4.71 -14.91
CA LYS A 39 1.50 4.21 -16.16
C LYS A 39 2.74 3.35 -15.90
N ASN A 40 3.50 3.63 -14.84
CA ASN A 40 4.70 2.90 -14.46
C ASN A 40 4.44 1.67 -13.57
N LEU A 41 3.18 1.37 -13.23
CA LEU A 41 2.85 0.15 -12.52
C LEU A 41 3.20 -1.07 -13.37
N PRO A 42 3.83 -2.11 -12.80
CA PRO A 42 4.21 -3.32 -13.53
C PRO A 42 3.01 -4.05 -14.15
N GLU A 43 1.79 -3.78 -13.66
CA GLU A 43 0.52 -4.31 -14.16
C GLU A 43 0.05 -3.69 -15.49
N SER A 44 0.55 -2.50 -15.87
CA SER A 44 0.14 -1.82 -17.11
C SER A 44 0.81 -2.37 -18.37
N ASN A 45 1.86 -3.20 -18.21
CA ASN A 45 2.61 -3.78 -19.31
C ASN A 45 2.24 -5.27 -19.51
N PRO A 46 1.52 -5.61 -20.60
CA PRO A 46 1.06 -6.99 -20.85
C PRO A 46 2.23 -7.99 -20.98
N VAL A 47 3.42 -7.53 -21.41
CA VAL A 47 4.62 -8.37 -21.56
C VAL A 47 5.19 -8.78 -20.19
N ARG A 48 5.20 -7.86 -19.22
CA ARG A 48 5.69 -8.11 -17.84
C ARG A 48 4.73 -9.00 -17.05
N MET A 49 3.43 -8.93 -17.36
CA MET A 49 2.40 -9.82 -16.85
C MET A 49 2.65 -11.29 -17.25
N GLU A 50 3.00 -11.55 -18.52
CA GLU A 50 3.31 -12.91 -18.96
C GLU A 50 4.58 -13.47 -18.30
N GLU A 51 5.64 -12.66 -18.17
CA GLU A 51 6.86 -13.04 -17.46
C GLU A 51 6.56 -13.37 -15.99
N THR A 52 5.74 -12.55 -15.33
CA THR A 52 5.33 -12.75 -13.93
C THR A 52 4.47 -14.00 -13.78
N ARG A 53 3.53 -14.25 -14.71
CA ARG A 53 2.72 -15.48 -14.72
C ARG A 53 3.58 -16.73 -14.89
N ARG A 54 4.57 -16.72 -15.79
CA ARG A 54 5.48 -17.86 -15.98
C ARG A 54 6.32 -18.12 -14.73
N ARG A 55 6.88 -17.06 -14.13
CA ARG A 55 7.63 -17.17 -12.86
C ARG A 55 6.76 -17.70 -11.72
N ASN A 56 5.54 -17.18 -11.59
CA ASN A 56 4.61 -17.60 -10.54
C ASN A 56 4.16 -19.06 -10.73
N ALA A 57 3.95 -19.50 -11.97
CA ALA A 57 3.64 -20.90 -12.27
C ALA A 57 4.78 -21.85 -11.84
N LEU A 58 6.03 -21.49 -12.11
CA LEU A 58 7.20 -22.28 -11.71
C LEU A 58 7.35 -22.33 -10.17
N VAL A 59 7.17 -21.19 -9.49
CA VAL A 59 7.20 -21.15 -8.02
C VAL A 59 6.06 -21.97 -7.42
N MET A 60 4.86 -21.86 -7.96
CA MET A 60 3.70 -22.63 -7.50
C MET A 60 3.90 -24.14 -7.69
N GLN A 61 4.52 -24.54 -8.81
CA GLN A 61 4.88 -25.93 -9.04
C GLN A 61 5.89 -26.44 -8.01
N ALA A 62 6.96 -25.67 -7.74
CA ALA A 62 7.95 -26.02 -6.73
C ALA A 62 7.36 -26.10 -5.31
N LEU A 63 6.46 -25.18 -4.96
CA LEU A 63 5.74 -25.20 -3.68
C LEU A 63 4.82 -26.42 -3.55
N LYS A 64 4.11 -26.77 -4.64
CA LYS A 64 3.24 -27.94 -4.67
C LYS A 64 4.04 -29.23 -4.51
N GLU A 65 5.16 -29.35 -5.23
CA GLU A 65 6.07 -30.48 -5.13
C GLU A 65 6.65 -30.61 -3.71
N ALA A 66 7.08 -29.50 -3.10
CA ALA A 66 7.54 -29.47 -1.72
C ALA A 66 6.43 -29.84 -0.70
N ALA A 67 5.18 -29.46 -0.96
CA ALA A 67 4.04 -29.77 -0.09
C ALA A 67 3.59 -31.25 -0.18
N GLU A 68 3.71 -31.84 -1.38
CA GLU A 68 3.40 -33.25 -1.65
C GLU A 68 4.52 -34.19 -1.17
N THR A 69 5.75 -33.69 -1.04
CA THR A 69 6.91 -34.46 -0.54
C THR A 69 6.77 -34.79 0.96
N ASN A 70 7.35 -35.93 1.35
CA ASN A 70 7.32 -36.42 2.74
C ASN A 70 8.15 -35.56 3.72
N ASP A 71 9.08 -34.75 3.21
CA ASP A 71 9.88 -33.79 3.99
C ASP A 71 9.10 -32.51 4.36
N ASN A 72 7.79 -32.49 4.10
CA ASN A 72 6.94 -31.37 4.46
C ASN A 72 6.81 -31.28 5.99
N ILE A 73 7.59 -30.37 6.58
CA ILE A 73 7.61 -30.07 8.02
C ILE A 73 6.19 -29.74 8.55
N ALA A 74 5.29 -29.20 7.74
CA ALA A 74 3.91 -28.91 8.14
C ALA A 74 3.06 -30.16 8.40
N ARG A 75 3.46 -31.34 7.88
CA ARG A 75 2.81 -32.64 8.16
C ARG A 75 3.25 -33.21 9.50
N GLU A 76 4.49 -32.92 9.91
CA GLU A 76 5.07 -33.41 11.17
C GLU A 76 4.80 -32.48 12.35
N MET A 77 4.28 -31.26 12.11
CA MET A 77 3.87 -30.37 13.19
C MET A 77 2.72 -30.99 13.99
N PRO A 78 2.92 -31.34 15.28
CA PRO A 78 1.80 -31.78 16.11
C PRO A 78 0.81 -30.63 16.26
N ALA A 79 -0.49 -30.93 16.10
CA ALA A 79 -1.61 -30.00 16.24
C ALA A 79 -1.83 -29.52 17.69
N THR A 80 -0.75 -29.35 18.45
CA THR A 80 -0.73 -29.06 19.87
C THR A 80 0.27 -27.95 20.17
N TRP A 81 0.09 -26.80 19.53
CA TRP A 81 0.50 -25.52 20.12
C TRP A 81 -0.79 -24.86 20.63
N LYS A 82 -1.16 -25.19 21.87
CA LYS A 82 -2.13 -24.46 22.67
C LYS A 82 -1.40 -23.40 23.49
#